data_AF-A0A535MRF3-F1
#
_entry.id   AF-A0A535MRF3-F1
#
_cell.length_a   1.000
_cell.length_b   1.000
_cell.length_c   1.000
_cell.angle_alpha   90.00
_cell.angle_beta   90.00
_cell.angle_gamma   90.00
#
_symmetry.space_group_name_H-M   'P 1'
#
loop_
_entity.id
_entity.type
_entity.pdbx_description
1 polymer ?
#
loop_
_entity_poly.entity_id
_entity_poly.type
_entity_poly.pdbx_seq_one_letter_code
_entity_poly.pdbx_strand_id
1 'polypeptide(L)'
;MGDRRTARGEISPVDGAVAVAAVLPPGYLRTWLPAYADDGRPPVLPLYGYAAVAAIDGEPHVAAMRTDRWSAWDPQAEDRQHVERGIRAARGPLPDSRLLRHLENCAT
;
A
#
# COMPACT_ATOMS: atom_id res chain seq x y z
N MET A 1 -17.15 -24.27 -12.66
CA MET A 1 -15.98 -23.98 -13.52
C MET A 1 -14.75 -24.25 -12.65
N GLY A 2 -13.84 -25.12 -13.10
CA GLY A 2 -13.03 -26.02 -12.25
C GLY A 2 -12.15 -25.38 -11.15
N ASP A 3 -12.21 -26.01 -9.97
CA ASP A 3 -11.30 -25.83 -8.85
C ASP A 3 -9.90 -26.37 -9.23
N ARG A 4 -9.01 -25.48 -9.66
CA ARG A 4 -7.60 -25.81 -9.92
C ARG A 4 -6.77 -25.56 -8.66
N ARG A 5 -6.95 -26.39 -7.64
CA ARG A 5 -5.98 -26.48 -6.53
C ARG A 5 -4.86 -27.43 -6.93
N THR A 6 -3.78 -26.90 -7.52
CA THR A 6 -2.55 -27.65 -7.71
C THR A 6 -1.76 -27.65 -6.40
N ALA A 7 -1.70 -28.80 -5.73
CA ALA A 7 -0.88 -29.03 -4.54
C ALA A 7 0.64 -29.10 -4.84
N ARG A 8 1.02 -28.92 -6.12
CA ARG A 8 2.40 -28.76 -6.59
C ARG A 8 2.46 -27.34 -7.11
N GLY A 9 3.41 -26.53 -6.63
CA GLY A 9 3.59 -25.11 -7.00
C GLY A 9 4.02 -24.90 -8.45
N GLU A 10 3.34 -25.56 -9.40
CA GLU A 10 3.51 -25.40 -10.83
C GLU A 10 2.86 -24.08 -11.27
N ILE A 11 3.65 -23.27 -11.96
CA ILE A 11 3.22 -21.99 -12.50
C ILE A 11 2.74 -22.24 -13.92
N SER A 12 1.51 -21.84 -14.23
CA SER A 12 0.94 -21.95 -15.57
C SER A 12 0.47 -20.58 -16.04
N PRO A 13 0.71 -20.22 -17.31
CA PRO A 13 0.16 -19.00 -17.88
C PRO A 13 -1.38 -19.06 -17.89
N VAL A 14 -2.00 -17.89 -17.75
CA VAL A 14 -3.45 -17.73 -17.84
C VAL A 14 -3.74 -16.85 -19.05
N ASP A 15 -4.21 -17.47 -20.13
CA ASP A 15 -4.55 -16.77 -21.36
C ASP A 15 -5.78 -15.88 -21.17
N GLY A 16 -5.75 -14.68 -21.75
CA GLY A 16 -6.88 -13.74 -21.70
C GLY A 16 -7.10 -13.07 -20.35
N ALA A 17 -6.16 -13.20 -19.40
CA ALA A 17 -6.21 -12.53 -18.10
C ALA A 17 -5.14 -11.44 -17.98
N VAL A 18 -5.39 -10.46 -17.10
CA VAL A 18 -4.43 -9.42 -16.74
C VAL A 18 -4.00 -9.64 -15.29
N ALA A 19 -2.69 -9.70 -15.06
CA ALA A 19 -2.14 -9.71 -13.71
C ALA A 19 -2.34 -8.32 -13.07
N VAL A 20 -2.87 -8.30 -11.86
CA VAL A 20 -3.09 -7.07 -11.10
C VAL A 20 -2.42 -7.15 -9.72
N ALA A 21 -2.04 -5.99 -9.20
CA ALA A 21 -1.44 -5.85 -7.89
C ALA A 21 -2.18 -4.77 -7.09
N ALA A 22 -2.15 -4.88 -5.77
CA ALA A 22 -2.71 -3.88 -4.86
C ALA A 22 -1.61 -3.27 -4.01
N VAL A 23 -1.78 -1.99 -3.66
CA VAL A 23 -1.03 -1.33 -2.58
C VAL A 23 -1.89 -1.41 -1.34
N LEU A 24 -1.37 -2.03 -0.29
CA LEU A 24 -2.09 -2.15 0.96
C LEU A 24 -1.94 -0.88 1.80
N PRO A 25 -2.94 -0.58 2.64
CA PRO A 25 -2.78 0.39 3.71
C PRO A 25 -1.50 0.15 4.53
N PRO A 26 -0.80 1.21 4.95
CA PRO A 26 0.26 1.09 5.96
C PRO A 26 -0.22 0.28 7.16
N GLY A 27 0.67 -0.55 7.71
CA GLY A 27 0.35 -1.46 8.80
C GLY A 27 -0.17 -2.83 8.36
N TYR A 28 -0.20 -3.13 7.07
CA TYR A 28 -0.37 -4.50 6.56
C TYR A 28 0.92 -5.05 5.98
N LEU A 29 1.24 -6.28 6.36
CA LEU A 29 2.32 -7.09 5.79
C LEU A 29 1.73 -8.10 4.81
N ARG A 30 2.16 -8.09 3.55
CA ARG A 30 1.86 -9.18 2.62
C ARG A 30 2.51 -10.47 3.12
N THR A 31 1.78 -11.58 3.09
CA THR A 31 2.28 -12.86 3.60
C THR A 31 2.73 -13.80 2.48
N TRP A 32 2.33 -13.53 1.24
CA TRP A 32 2.61 -14.37 0.08
C TRP A 32 3.11 -13.52 -1.11
N LEU A 33 3.85 -14.17 -2.01
CA LEU A 33 4.29 -13.60 -3.29
C LEU A 33 3.43 -14.14 -4.44
N PRO A 34 3.32 -13.42 -5.56
CA PRO A 34 2.66 -13.96 -6.75
C PRO A 34 3.43 -15.18 -7.26
N ALA A 35 2.72 -16.11 -7.89
CA ALA A 35 3.35 -17.05 -8.80
C ALA A 35 3.72 -16.28 -10.08
N TYR A 36 5.01 -16.29 -10.44
CA TYR A 36 5.49 -15.64 -11.65
C TYR A 36 6.64 -16.44 -12.28
N ALA A 37 6.82 -16.26 -13.59
CA ALA A 37 8.00 -16.68 -14.31
C ALA A 37 8.68 -15.43 -14.88
N ASP A 38 9.99 -15.33 -14.73
CA ASP A 38 10.79 -14.25 -15.28
C ASP A 38 11.10 -14.53 -16.76
N ASP A 39 10.96 -13.53 -17.63
CA ASP A 39 11.32 -13.60 -19.05
C ASP A 39 12.79 -13.18 -19.32
N GLY A 40 13.54 -12.91 -18.25
CA GLY A 40 14.90 -12.41 -18.25
C GLY A 40 15.02 -10.90 -18.52
N ARG A 41 13.90 -10.17 -18.61
CA ARG A 41 13.86 -8.74 -18.93
C ARG A 41 12.82 -7.99 -18.08
N PRO A 42 12.85 -8.13 -16.74
CA PRO A 42 11.86 -7.50 -15.90
C PRO A 42 11.97 -5.96 -15.99
N PRO A 43 10.84 -5.24 -16.07
CA PRO A 43 10.86 -3.79 -15.99
C PRO A 43 11.29 -3.34 -14.59
N VAL A 44 11.97 -2.19 -14.51
CA VAL A 44 12.22 -1.53 -13.22
C VAL A 44 10.92 -0.91 -12.74
N LEU A 45 10.40 -1.41 -11.61
CA LEU A 45 9.22 -0.84 -10.96
C LEU A 45 9.63 0.18 -9.88
N PRO A 46 8.81 1.22 -9.64
CA PRO A 46 8.95 2.07 -8.46
C PRO A 46 8.94 1.25 -7.17
N LEU A 47 9.58 1.76 -6.12
CA LEU A 47 9.62 1.09 -4.82
C LEU A 47 8.30 1.26 -4.08
N TYR A 48 7.30 0.44 -4.43
CA TYR A 48 6.01 0.37 -3.74
C TYR A 48 5.77 -1.01 -3.10
N GLY A 49 4.90 -1.02 -2.10
CA GLY A 49 4.47 -2.23 -1.39
C GLY A 49 3.45 -3.05 -2.18
N TYR A 50 3.83 -3.54 -3.36
CA TYR A 50 2.94 -4.36 -4.19
C TYR A 50 2.60 -5.70 -3.54
N ALA A 51 1.33 -6.07 -3.57
CA ALA A 51 0.85 -7.37 -3.15
C ALA A 51 0.07 -8.05 -4.30
N ALA A 52 0.26 -9.36 -4.44
CA ALA A 52 -0.46 -10.15 -5.42
C ALA A 52 -1.96 -10.17 -5.09
N VAL A 53 -2.80 -10.04 -6.12
CA VAL A 53 -4.25 -10.12 -6.00
C VAL A 53 -4.72 -11.45 -6.59
N ALA A 54 -5.59 -12.13 -5.85
CA ALA A 54 -6.35 -13.28 -6.33
C ALA A 54 -7.82 -12.89 -6.49
N ALA A 55 -8.51 -13.47 -7.47
CA ALA A 55 -9.97 -13.42 -7.53
C ALA A 55 -10.53 -14.63 -6.76
N ILE A 56 -11.28 -14.37 -5.69
CA ILE A 56 -12.01 -15.40 -4.93
C ILE A 56 -13.48 -15.01 -5.00
N ASP A 57 -14.31 -15.89 -5.56
CA ASP A 57 -15.75 -15.65 -5.76
C ASP A 57 -16.08 -14.34 -6.51
N GLY A 58 -15.20 -13.94 -7.43
CA GLY A 58 -15.35 -12.71 -8.23
C GLY A 58 -14.81 -11.45 -7.56
N GLU A 59 -14.32 -11.54 -6.33
CA GLU A 59 -13.83 -10.40 -5.56
C GLU A 59 -12.30 -10.41 -5.41
N PRO A 60 -11.64 -9.24 -5.47
CA PRO A 60 -10.19 -9.15 -5.31
C PRO A 60 -9.78 -9.37 -3.85
N HIS A 61 -8.82 -10.27 -3.65
CA HIS A 61 -8.28 -10.63 -2.34
C HIS A 61 -6.76 -10.55 -2.34
N VAL A 62 -6.20 -10.19 -1.18
CA VAL A 62 -4.75 -10.17 -0.93
C VAL A 62 -4.45 -11.00 0.31
N ALA A 63 -3.44 -11.86 0.23
CA ALA A 63 -2.90 -12.54 1.39
C ALA A 63 -2.02 -11.58 2.21
N ALA A 64 -2.57 -11.06 3.30
CA ALA A 64 -1.90 -10.11 4.17
C ALA A 64 -2.31 -10.27 5.64
N MET A 65 -1.48 -9.72 6.51
CA MET A 65 -1.71 -9.66 7.95
C MET A 65 -1.54 -8.22 8.43
N ARG A 66 -2.48 -7.74 9.26
CA ARG A 66 -2.34 -6.43 9.90
C ARG A 66 -1.30 -6.54 11.02
N THR A 67 -0.20 -5.81 10.87
CA THR A 67 0.91 -5.74 11.83
C THR A 67 0.86 -4.47 12.69
N ASP A 68 0.19 -3.42 12.21
CA ASP A 68 0.03 -2.16 12.93
C ASP A 68 -1.43 -1.68 12.88
N ARG A 69 -1.85 -0.98 13.93
CA ARG A 69 -3.17 -0.34 14.02
C ARG A 69 -3.13 1.16 13.80
N TRP A 70 -1.95 1.77 13.68
CA TRP A 70 -1.78 3.19 13.46
C TRP A 70 -2.56 3.67 12.24
N SER A 71 -3.37 4.71 12.43
CA SER A 71 -4.32 5.22 11.44
C SER A 71 -4.08 6.68 11.07
N ALA A 72 -3.08 7.35 11.65
CA ALA A 72 -2.84 8.77 11.35
C ALA A 72 -2.38 9.02 9.90
N TRP A 73 -2.03 7.95 9.16
CA TRP A 73 -1.80 8.01 7.72
C TRP A 73 -3.10 8.15 6.90
N ASP A 74 -4.25 7.75 7.46
CA ASP A 74 -5.53 7.78 6.76
C ASP A 74 -5.95 9.24 6.55
N PRO A 75 -6.16 9.69 5.29
CA PRO A 75 -6.61 11.05 5.02
C PRO A 75 -7.93 11.42 5.72
N GLN A 76 -8.75 10.44 6.09
CA GLN A 76 -10.02 10.63 6.80
C GLN A 76 -9.87 10.58 8.33
N ALA A 77 -8.67 10.32 8.86
CA ALA A 77 -8.44 10.29 10.31
C ALA A 77 -8.61 11.68 10.94
N GLU A 78 -9.20 11.72 12.13
CA GLU A 78 -9.41 12.94 12.91
C GLU A 78 -8.09 13.68 13.22
N ASP A 79 -7.00 12.93 13.41
CA ASP A 79 -5.66 13.44 13.65
C ASP A 79 -5.19 14.41 12.55
N ARG A 80 -5.66 14.24 11.31
CA ARG A 80 -5.37 15.15 10.20
C ARG A 80 -5.82 16.58 10.49
N GLN A 81 -7.01 16.73 11.06
CA GLN A 81 -7.56 18.04 11.41
C GLN A 81 -6.77 18.70 12.56
N HIS A 82 -6.20 17.91 13.47
CA HIS A 82 -5.34 18.42 14.54
C HIS A 82 -4.03 19.01 14.00
N VAL A 83 -3.45 18.39 12.98
CA VAL A 83 -2.20 18.85 12.37
C VAL A 83 -2.36 20.26 11.78
N GLU A 84 -3.41 20.51 11.00
CA GLU A 84 -3.65 21.83 10.40
C GLU A 84 -3.88 22.92 11.45
N ARG A 85 -4.64 22.60 12.51
CA ARG A 85 -4.87 23.50 13.64
C ARG A 85 -3.56 23.82 14.36
N GLY A 86 -2.73 22.80 14.60
CA GLY A 86 -1.41 22.94 15.24
C GLY A 86 -0.45 23.82 14.45
N ILE A 87 -0.36 23.63 13.13
CA ILE A 87 0.45 24.47 12.23
C ILE A 87 0.01 25.93 12.36
N ARG A 88 -1.30 26.21 12.26
CA ARG A 88 -1.83 27.59 12.34
C ARG A 88 -1.53 28.24 13.68
N ALA A 89 -1.67 27.50 14.78
CA ALA A 89 -1.37 27.98 16.12
C ALA A 89 0.12 28.25 16.31
N ALA A 90 1.01 27.46 15.69
CA ALA A 90 2.46 27.60 15.82
C ALA A 90 3.05 28.75 15.00
N ARG A 91 2.43 29.15 13.88
CA ARG A 91 2.95 30.22 12.99
C ARG A 91 3.10 31.59 13.67
N GLY A 92 2.20 31.93 14.59
CA GLY A 92 2.26 33.21 15.31
C GLY A 92 3.44 33.30 16.28
N PRO A 93 3.58 32.34 17.21
CA PRO A 93 4.70 32.31 18.16
C PRO A 93 6.07 32.02 17.52
N LEU A 94 6.12 31.37 16.35
CA LEU A 94 7.36 30.93 15.70
C LEU A 94 7.49 31.44 14.25
N PRO A 95 7.43 32.76 13.99
CA PRO A 95 7.30 33.31 12.65
C PRO A 95 8.51 33.04 11.74
N ASP A 96 9.72 33.00 12.31
CA ASP A 96 10.97 32.81 11.56
C ASP A 96 11.52 31.36 11.63
N SER A 97 10.73 30.42 12.17
CA SER A 97 11.17 29.04 12.35
C SER A 97 11.24 28.30 11.02
N ARG A 98 12.47 28.08 10.53
CA ARG A 98 12.76 27.24 9.36
C ARG A 98 12.25 25.81 9.55
N LEU A 99 12.30 25.30 10.78
CA LEU A 99 11.78 23.99 11.12
C LEU A 99 10.27 23.94 10.97
N LEU A 100 9.54 24.94 11.50
CA LEU A 100 8.09 25.01 11.35
C LEU A 100 7.69 25.03 9.88
N ARG A 101 8.35 25.86 9.07
CA ARG A 101 8.11 25.91 7.62
C ARG A 101 8.35 24.57 6.92
N HIS A 102 9.39 23.84 7.31
CA HIS A 102 9.65 22.52 6.74
C HIS A 102 8.60 21.49 7.17
N LEU A 103 8.28 21.45 8.47
CA LEU A 103 7.27 20.53 9.01
C LEU A 103 5.90 20.81 8.41
N GLU A 104 5.53 22.06 8.22
CA GLU A 104 4.30 22.44 7.52
C GLU A 104 4.25 21.80 6.14
N ASN A 105 5.28 21.99 5.31
CA ASN A 105 5.34 21.41 3.96
C ASN A 105 5.29 19.87 3.95
N CYS A 106 5.87 19.22 4.96
CA CYS A 106 5.85 17.76 5.06
C CYS A 106 4.52 17.22 5.61
N ALA A 107 3.82 18.03 6.41
CA ALA A 107 2.61 17.63 7.08
C ALA A 107 1.37 17.95 6.27
N THR A 108 1.33 18.99 5.42
CA THR A 108 0.20 19.28 4.49
C THR A 108 0.30 18.49 3.21
#